data_AF-A0A1C3KKC5-F1
#
_entry.id   AF-A0A1C3KKC5-F1
#
_cell.length_a   1.000
_cell.length_b   1.000
_cell.length_c   1.000
_cell.angle_alpha   90.00
_cell.angle_beta   90.00
_cell.angle_gamma   90.00
#
_symmetry.space_group_name_H-M   'P 1'
#
loop_
_entity.id
_entity.type
_entity.pdbx_description
1 polymer ?
#
loop_
_entity_poly.entity_id
_entity_poly.type
_entity_poly.pdbx_seq_one_letter_code
_entity_poly.pdbx_strand_id
1 'polypeptide(L)'
;MSGTKVDSLLKSLTKNYTFQKHPDIQKFYDELEVACDNSFSHSCKKEIPNKEEINANVKKFYHKINSNQSKLLFIRDNFTVFKRELPKRCMYFKYWFYDQVITNEFDDKQIAQIFKLFEDHDNKIEFNMSYLREDKKPTDDDAYTWHMCKILYSNLDQIKKLKLSLDYIENYDKTKNSSTISKVICNSEYKDYINKIIELCNSKSGDSYQQSKYICDELDEFKKIHDINKLFKMQCNAEHESLYGDLQARFPSPTTNLNMNRTISASLSTVALFGIFSFLYKLTPFGPWIRNHVLSTRKSLFKANEENTEELPENLLDYVDTNSQGDNHNIGYSAV
;
A
#
# COMPACT_ATOMS: atom_id res chain seq x y z
N MET A 1 -8.25 27.95 -1.04
CA MET A 1 -6.95 27.79 -0.34
C MET A 1 -6.98 26.76 0.80
N SER A 2 -7.96 25.83 0.86
CA SER A 2 -8.03 24.81 1.93
C SER A 2 -7.39 23.46 1.57
N GLY A 3 -7.26 23.11 0.28
CA GLY A 3 -6.78 21.79 -0.17
C GLY A 3 -5.41 21.36 0.38
N THR A 4 -4.43 22.26 0.40
CA THR A 4 -3.05 21.94 0.82
C THR A 4 -2.93 21.57 2.31
N LYS A 5 -3.79 22.13 3.18
CA LYS A 5 -3.77 21.83 4.63
C LYS A 5 -4.34 20.44 4.94
N VAL A 6 -5.31 20.00 4.14
CA VAL A 6 -6.04 18.75 4.32
C VAL A 6 -5.18 17.55 3.92
N ASP A 7 -4.49 17.68 2.80
CA ASP A 7 -3.55 16.66 2.32
C ASP A 7 -2.37 16.53 3.29
N SER A 8 -1.94 17.63 3.91
CA SER A 8 -0.92 17.61 4.96
C SER A 8 -1.37 16.84 6.21
N LEU A 9 -2.63 16.99 6.63
CA LEU A 9 -3.18 16.26 7.78
C LEU A 9 -3.17 14.75 7.51
N LEU A 10 -3.76 14.28 6.41
CA LEU A 10 -3.85 12.84 6.12
C LEU A 10 -2.47 12.19 5.98
N LYS A 11 -1.53 12.86 5.29
CA LYS A 11 -0.13 12.41 5.20
C LYS A 11 0.53 12.32 6.58
N SER A 12 0.18 13.22 7.51
CA SER A 12 0.73 13.22 8.87
C SER A 12 0.15 12.12 9.75
N LEU A 13 -1.13 11.75 9.58
CA LEU A 13 -1.77 10.70 10.39
C LEU A 13 -1.10 9.34 10.19
N THR A 14 -0.86 8.96 8.93
CA THR A 14 -0.18 7.70 8.60
C THR A 14 1.18 7.60 9.30
N LYS A 15 2.04 8.62 9.13
CA LYS A 15 3.43 8.59 9.60
C LYS A 15 3.57 8.81 11.11
N ASN A 16 2.82 9.77 11.67
CA ASN A 16 3.01 10.20 13.05
C ASN A 16 2.16 9.40 14.05
N TYR A 17 1.19 8.61 13.58
CA TYR A 17 0.30 7.85 14.46
C TYR A 17 0.23 6.38 14.05
N THR A 18 -0.28 6.08 12.85
CA THR A 18 -0.53 4.69 12.44
C THR A 18 0.75 3.85 12.43
N PHE A 19 1.82 4.32 11.80
CA PHE A 19 3.11 3.60 11.77
C PHE A 19 3.81 3.53 13.13
N GLN A 20 3.65 4.56 13.97
CA GLN A 20 4.20 4.53 15.33
C GLN A 20 3.51 3.47 16.19
N LYS A 21 2.19 3.32 16.03
CA LYS A 21 1.39 2.32 16.74
C LYS A 21 1.62 0.91 16.18
N HIS A 22 1.77 0.79 14.85
CA HIS A 22 1.83 -0.48 14.12
C HIS A 22 3.03 -0.51 13.14
N PRO A 23 4.24 -0.82 13.64
CA PRO A 23 5.45 -0.86 12.80
C PRO A 23 5.43 -1.93 11.70
N ASP A 24 4.62 -2.98 11.88
CA ASP A 24 4.36 -4.03 10.90
C ASP A 24 3.61 -3.49 9.67
N ILE A 25 2.65 -2.58 9.84
CA ILE A 25 2.00 -1.88 8.72
C ILE A 25 3.03 -1.05 7.94
N GLN A 26 3.91 -0.33 8.65
CA GLN A 26 4.98 0.44 8.00
C GLN A 26 5.89 -0.47 7.17
N LYS A 27 6.30 -1.61 7.73
CA LYS A 27 7.15 -2.57 7.03
C LYS A 27 6.46 -3.14 5.78
N PHE A 28 5.16 -3.43 5.85
CA PHE A 28 4.39 -3.85 4.67
C PHE A 28 4.32 -2.74 3.61
N TYR A 29 4.17 -1.47 4.01
CA TYR A 29 4.25 -0.33 3.11
C TYR A 29 5.59 -0.24 2.40
N ASP A 30 6.69 -0.35 3.14
CA ASP A 30 8.04 -0.29 2.57
C ASP A 30 8.25 -1.39 1.52
N GLU A 31 7.69 -2.58 1.72
CA GLU A 31 7.72 -3.69 0.74
C GLU A 31 6.91 -3.40 -0.54
N LEU A 32 5.80 -2.67 -0.42
CA LEU A 32 5.00 -2.18 -1.56
C LEU A 32 5.72 -1.06 -2.31
N GLU A 33 6.52 -0.24 -1.62
CA GLU A 33 7.25 0.87 -2.22
C GLU A 33 8.38 0.42 -3.15
N VAL A 34 9.05 -0.69 -2.83
CA VAL A 34 10.16 -1.27 -3.63
C VAL A 34 9.70 -1.83 -4.99
N ALA A 35 8.39 -1.82 -5.29
CA ALA A 35 7.91 -2.25 -6.60
C ALA A 35 8.48 -1.40 -7.75
N CYS A 36 8.95 -2.10 -8.79
CA CYS A 36 9.55 -1.52 -10.00
C CYS A 36 10.89 -0.81 -9.83
N ASP A 37 11.49 -0.80 -8.64
CA ASP A 37 12.88 -0.35 -8.46
C ASP A 37 13.85 -1.35 -9.11
N ASN A 38 14.46 -0.96 -10.23
CA ASN A 38 15.43 -1.76 -11.00
C ASN A 38 14.88 -3.08 -11.60
N SER A 39 13.55 -3.24 -11.66
CA SER A 39 12.91 -4.46 -12.14
C SER A 39 12.64 -4.41 -13.66
N PHE A 40 13.12 -5.42 -14.37
CA PHE A 40 12.74 -5.69 -15.76
C PHE A 40 11.43 -6.50 -15.88
N SER A 41 10.69 -6.70 -14.80
CA SER A 41 9.47 -7.53 -14.81
C SER A 41 8.44 -6.99 -15.80
N HIS A 42 7.76 -7.91 -16.48
CA HIS A 42 6.70 -7.59 -17.44
C HIS A 42 5.64 -6.65 -16.82
N SER A 43 5.32 -6.85 -15.54
CA SER A 43 4.38 -5.99 -14.80
C SER A 43 4.79 -4.50 -14.74
N CYS A 44 6.09 -4.22 -14.71
CA CYS A 44 6.67 -2.87 -14.61
C CYS A 44 6.88 -2.21 -15.98
N LYS A 45 6.72 -2.96 -17.08
CA LYS A 45 6.90 -2.52 -18.45
C LYS A 45 5.67 -2.72 -19.34
N LYS A 46 4.60 -3.31 -18.80
CA LYS A 46 3.38 -3.67 -19.54
C LYS A 46 2.95 -2.47 -20.37
N GLU A 47 2.89 -2.63 -21.70
CA GLU A 47 2.44 -1.54 -22.56
C GLU A 47 1.01 -1.17 -22.19
N ILE A 48 0.76 0.13 -22.10
CA ILE A 48 -0.57 0.65 -21.85
C ILE A 48 -1.28 0.72 -23.21
N PRO A 49 -2.35 -0.05 -23.44
CA PRO A 49 -2.97 -0.19 -24.75
C PRO A 49 -3.70 1.09 -25.23
N ASN A 50 -3.84 2.09 -24.36
CA ASN A 50 -4.71 3.23 -24.61
C ASN A 50 -4.02 4.34 -25.42
N LYS A 51 -4.71 4.85 -26.45
CA LYS A 51 -4.25 5.97 -27.31
C LYS A 51 -4.40 7.35 -26.65
N GLU A 52 -5.11 7.44 -25.52
CA GLU A 52 -5.23 8.69 -24.76
C GLU A 52 -3.89 9.11 -24.14
N GLU A 53 -3.64 10.41 -24.10
CA GLU A 53 -2.50 10.97 -23.39
C GLU A 53 -2.66 10.77 -21.88
N ILE A 54 -2.00 9.73 -21.36
CA ILE A 54 -1.99 9.40 -19.93
C ILE A 54 -0.78 10.06 -19.28
N ASN A 55 -1.03 10.76 -18.17
CA ASN A 55 -0.02 11.42 -17.38
C ASN A 55 1.08 10.43 -16.90
N ALA A 56 2.34 10.83 -16.98
CA ALA A 56 3.48 9.98 -16.60
C ALA A 56 3.40 9.45 -15.16
N ASN A 57 2.90 10.25 -14.21
CA ASN A 57 2.73 9.83 -12.81
C ASN A 57 1.63 8.76 -12.67
N VAL A 58 0.56 8.87 -13.46
CA VAL A 58 -0.50 7.84 -13.53
C VAL A 58 0.07 6.53 -14.08
N LYS A 59 0.86 6.59 -15.16
CA LYS A 59 1.54 5.40 -15.72
C LYS A 59 2.45 4.74 -14.69
N LYS A 60 3.28 5.54 -14.01
CA LYS A 60 4.19 5.04 -12.97
C LYS A 60 3.42 4.36 -11.84
N PHE A 61 2.33 4.95 -11.37
CA PHE A 61 1.51 4.38 -10.30
C PHE A 61 0.80 3.09 -10.76
N TYR A 62 0.26 3.06 -11.98
CA TYR A 62 -0.33 1.87 -12.59
C TYR A 62 0.66 0.68 -12.59
N HIS A 63 1.88 0.88 -13.09
CA HIS A 63 2.91 -0.16 -13.11
C HIS A 63 3.27 -0.64 -11.71
N LYS A 64 3.31 0.28 -10.73
CA LYS A 64 3.56 -0.05 -9.32
C LYS A 64 2.48 -0.94 -8.73
N ILE A 65 1.20 -0.61 -8.98
CA ILE A 65 0.05 -1.44 -8.58
C ILE A 65 0.16 -2.83 -9.21
N ASN A 66 0.34 -2.91 -10.53
CA ASN A 66 0.41 -4.19 -11.26
C ASN A 66 1.59 -5.07 -10.78
N SER A 67 2.73 -4.45 -10.46
CA SER A 67 3.87 -5.16 -9.87
C SER A 67 3.56 -5.70 -8.48
N ASN A 68 2.92 -4.91 -7.63
CA ASN A 68 2.53 -5.37 -6.29
C ASN A 68 1.45 -6.47 -6.35
N GLN A 69 0.47 -6.38 -7.25
CA GLN A 69 -0.50 -7.45 -7.49
C GLN A 69 0.19 -8.76 -7.86
N SER A 70 1.18 -8.70 -8.77
CA SER A 70 1.97 -9.88 -9.15
C SER A 70 2.73 -10.49 -7.95
N LYS A 71 3.24 -9.66 -7.02
CA LYS A 71 3.89 -10.14 -5.79
C LYS A 71 2.89 -10.80 -4.82
N LEU A 72 1.64 -10.36 -4.81
CA LEU A 72 0.56 -10.87 -3.94
C LEU A 72 -0.08 -12.17 -4.48
N LEU A 73 0.11 -12.48 -5.76
CA LEU A 73 -0.43 -13.65 -6.47
C LEU A 73 0.45 -14.92 -6.37
N PHE A 74 1.69 -14.85 -5.88
CA PHE A 74 2.70 -15.90 -6.11
C PHE A 74 3.05 -16.79 -4.90
N ILE A 75 3.34 -18.06 -5.21
CA ILE A 75 3.71 -19.21 -4.35
C ILE A 75 4.89 -18.93 -3.38
N ARG A 76 5.64 -17.83 -3.58
CA ARG A 76 6.79 -17.49 -2.74
C ARG A 76 6.47 -16.60 -1.55
N ASP A 77 5.26 -16.02 -1.50
CA ASP A 77 4.87 -15.03 -0.49
C ASP A 77 6.04 -14.10 -0.10
N ASN A 78 6.42 -13.24 -1.04
CA ASN A 78 7.60 -12.38 -0.89
C ASN A 78 7.41 -11.30 0.18
N PHE A 79 6.20 -11.14 0.71
CA PHE A 79 5.94 -10.20 1.78
C PHE A 79 6.36 -10.79 3.11
N THR A 80 7.11 -10.03 3.90
CA THR A 80 7.61 -10.54 5.18
C THR A 80 6.59 -10.40 6.31
N VAL A 81 5.53 -9.60 6.08
CA VAL A 81 4.49 -9.26 7.06
C VAL A 81 3.12 -9.80 6.62
N PHE A 82 2.24 -10.04 7.59
CA PHE A 82 0.87 -10.52 7.39
C PHE A 82 0.79 -11.82 6.58
N LYS A 83 1.82 -12.68 6.71
CA LYS A 83 1.87 -13.97 6.04
C LYS A 83 0.62 -14.75 6.36
N ARG A 84 -0.06 -15.21 5.30
CA ARG A 84 -1.33 -15.98 5.35
C ARG A 84 -2.55 -15.22 5.86
N GLU A 85 -2.42 -13.96 6.26
CA GLU A 85 -3.54 -13.08 6.61
C GLU A 85 -4.02 -12.35 5.35
N LEU A 86 -4.54 -13.09 4.36
CA LEU A 86 -4.92 -12.51 3.06
C LEU A 86 -5.90 -11.33 3.17
N PRO A 87 -6.96 -11.38 4.02
CA PRO A 87 -7.85 -10.23 4.20
C PRO A 87 -7.11 -9.00 4.71
N LYS A 88 -6.19 -9.18 5.67
CA LYS A 88 -5.38 -8.10 6.26
C LYS A 88 -4.39 -7.51 5.25
N ARG A 89 -3.84 -8.32 4.36
CA ARG A 89 -3.01 -7.82 3.26
C ARG A 89 -3.79 -7.03 2.23
N CYS A 90 -4.96 -7.53 1.82
CA CYS A 90 -5.83 -6.77 0.95
C CYS A 90 -6.17 -5.43 1.60
N MET A 91 -6.56 -5.47 2.88
CA MET A 91 -6.85 -4.30 3.70
C MET A 91 -5.73 -3.25 3.67
N TYR A 92 -4.49 -3.64 3.96
CA TYR A 92 -3.37 -2.71 3.97
C TYR A 92 -2.89 -2.32 2.56
N PHE A 93 -3.16 -3.14 1.55
CA PHE A 93 -2.97 -2.75 0.16
C PHE A 93 -3.95 -1.64 -0.25
N LYS A 94 -5.24 -1.75 0.12
CA LYS A 94 -6.23 -0.67 -0.10
C LYS A 94 -5.80 0.61 0.64
N TYR A 95 -5.42 0.47 1.90
CA TYR A 95 -4.94 1.57 2.73
C TYR A 95 -3.72 2.28 2.10
N TRP A 96 -2.75 1.51 1.56
CA TRP A 96 -1.62 2.01 0.76
C TRP A 96 -2.07 2.70 -0.52
N PHE A 97 -2.96 2.09 -1.29
CA PHE A 97 -3.48 2.66 -2.53
C PHE A 97 -4.08 4.05 -2.29
N TYR A 98 -4.93 4.21 -1.27
CA TYR A 98 -5.53 5.51 -0.92
C TYR A 98 -4.49 6.53 -0.47
N ASP A 99 -3.51 6.11 0.34
CA ASP A 99 -2.39 6.96 0.77
C ASP A 99 -1.55 7.45 -0.43
N GLN A 100 -1.30 6.58 -1.41
CA GLN A 100 -0.60 6.94 -2.64
C GLN A 100 -1.40 7.89 -3.52
N VAL A 101 -2.72 7.71 -3.65
CA VAL A 101 -3.58 8.64 -4.40
C VAL A 101 -3.48 10.05 -3.82
N ILE A 102 -3.56 10.18 -2.50
CA ILE A 102 -3.46 11.46 -1.79
C ILE A 102 -2.02 12.02 -1.85
N THR A 103 -1.01 11.16 -1.70
CA THR A 103 0.40 11.56 -1.68
C THR A 103 0.88 12.08 -3.02
N ASN A 104 0.47 11.43 -4.12
CA ASN A 104 0.78 11.85 -5.49
C ASN A 104 -0.14 12.97 -6.00
N GLU A 105 -1.08 13.44 -5.19
CA GLU A 105 -1.98 14.56 -5.49
C GLU A 105 -2.79 14.33 -6.77
N PHE A 106 -3.27 13.11 -6.98
CA PHE A 106 -4.10 12.81 -8.14
C PHE A 106 -5.47 13.48 -8.05
N ASP A 107 -5.89 14.11 -9.14
CA ASP A 107 -7.25 14.62 -9.31
C ASP A 107 -8.24 13.52 -9.75
N ASP A 108 -9.54 13.84 -9.77
CA ASP A 108 -10.60 12.89 -10.16
C ASP A 108 -10.42 12.34 -11.58
N LYS A 109 -9.87 13.13 -12.51
CA LYS A 109 -9.62 12.70 -13.89
C LYS A 109 -8.50 11.67 -13.92
N GLN A 110 -7.43 11.90 -13.18
CA GLN A 110 -6.30 10.98 -13.06
C GLN A 110 -6.71 9.70 -12.33
N ILE A 111 -7.54 9.79 -11.28
CA ILE A 111 -8.11 8.62 -10.60
C ILE A 111 -8.95 7.80 -11.59
N ALA A 112 -9.84 8.43 -12.35
CA ALA A 112 -10.61 7.74 -13.38
C ALA A 112 -9.72 7.07 -14.44
N GLN A 113 -8.62 7.72 -14.85
CA GLN A 113 -7.64 7.12 -15.75
C GLN A 113 -6.97 5.88 -15.14
N ILE A 114 -6.60 5.90 -13.86
CA ILE A 114 -6.01 4.73 -13.17
C ILE A 114 -6.97 3.54 -13.25
N PHE A 115 -8.25 3.72 -12.93
CA PHE A 115 -9.23 2.63 -12.97
C PHE A 115 -9.48 2.12 -14.39
N LYS A 116 -9.52 3.01 -15.39
CA LYS A 116 -9.64 2.61 -16.81
C LYS A 116 -8.50 1.70 -17.29
N LEU A 117 -7.31 1.79 -16.69
CA LEU A 117 -6.16 0.96 -17.05
C LEU A 117 -6.24 -0.49 -16.56
N PHE A 118 -7.16 -0.79 -15.64
CA PHE A 118 -7.36 -2.15 -15.12
C PHE A 118 -8.45 -2.92 -15.87
N GLU A 119 -8.90 -2.43 -17.03
CA GLU A 119 -9.70 -3.15 -18.05
C GLU A 119 -11.02 -3.78 -17.58
N ASP A 120 -11.50 -3.48 -16.37
CA ASP A 120 -12.80 -3.93 -15.90
C ASP A 120 -13.87 -2.85 -16.11
N HIS A 121 -14.92 -3.20 -16.86
CA HIS A 121 -16.10 -2.38 -17.17
C HIS A 121 -16.91 -1.94 -15.93
N ASP A 122 -16.50 -2.33 -14.72
CA ASP A 122 -17.25 -2.21 -13.47
C ASP A 122 -16.71 -1.14 -12.50
N ASN A 123 -15.88 -0.19 -12.96
CA ASN A 123 -15.33 0.88 -12.11
C ASN A 123 -14.67 0.31 -10.84
N LYS A 124 -13.83 -0.72 -10.99
CA LYS A 124 -13.19 -1.43 -9.88
C LYS A 124 -11.83 -1.96 -10.31
N ILE A 125 -10.98 -2.23 -9.34
CA ILE A 125 -9.74 -2.99 -9.50
C ILE A 125 -9.92 -4.26 -8.69
N GLU A 126 -9.88 -5.41 -9.34
CA GLU A 126 -9.98 -6.72 -8.70
C GLU A 126 -8.74 -7.57 -9.02
N PHE A 127 -8.23 -8.29 -8.03
CA PHE A 127 -7.14 -9.24 -8.21
C PHE A 127 -7.14 -10.31 -7.12
N ASN A 128 -6.76 -11.53 -7.50
CA ASN A 128 -6.63 -12.63 -6.56
C ASN A 128 -5.35 -12.51 -5.74
N MET A 129 -5.40 -12.97 -4.50
CA MET A 129 -4.25 -13.13 -3.62
C MET A 129 -4.23 -14.56 -3.12
N SER A 130 -3.05 -15.16 -2.97
CA SER A 130 -2.98 -16.54 -2.48
C SER A 130 -1.71 -16.85 -1.69
N TYR A 131 -1.76 -17.96 -0.96
CA TYR A 131 -0.60 -18.58 -0.34
C TYR A 131 -0.73 -20.10 -0.34
N LEU A 132 0.41 -20.80 -0.37
CA LEU A 132 0.49 -22.25 -0.24
C LEU A 132 0.26 -22.66 1.22
N ARG A 133 -0.73 -23.53 1.46
CA ARG A 133 -1.01 -24.10 2.78
C ARG A 133 0.14 -25.00 3.24
N GLU A 134 0.49 -24.95 4.52
CA GLU A 134 1.66 -25.67 5.04
C GLU A 134 1.54 -27.19 4.94
N ASP A 135 0.32 -27.69 5.04
CA ASP A 135 -0.01 -29.11 5.01
C ASP A 135 -0.16 -29.67 3.59
N LYS A 136 0.05 -28.83 2.56
CA LYS A 136 -0.21 -29.17 1.16
C LYS A 136 1.04 -29.04 0.31
N LYS A 137 1.12 -29.91 -0.70
CA LYS A 137 2.08 -29.77 -1.78
C LYS A 137 1.51 -28.83 -2.84
N PRO A 138 2.35 -28.09 -3.59
CA PRO A 138 1.89 -27.22 -4.68
C PRO A 138 1.01 -27.91 -5.74
N THR A 139 1.12 -29.24 -5.84
CA THR A 139 0.39 -30.10 -6.78
C THR A 139 -1.00 -30.51 -6.29
N ASP A 140 -1.34 -30.24 -5.03
CA ASP A 140 -2.64 -30.64 -4.48
C ASP A 140 -3.75 -29.70 -4.98
N ASP A 141 -4.94 -30.24 -5.27
CA ASP A 141 -6.06 -29.46 -5.81
C ASP A 141 -6.48 -28.28 -4.92
N ASP A 142 -6.31 -28.40 -3.59
CA ASP A 142 -6.63 -27.39 -2.59
C ASP A 142 -5.38 -26.80 -1.92
N ALA A 143 -4.23 -26.86 -2.59
CA ALA A 143 -2.94 -26.39 -2.08
C ALA A 143 -2.93 -24.92 -1.67
N TYR A 144 -3.79 -24.11 -2.31
CA TYR A 144 -3.78 -22.66 -2.14
C TYR A 144 -5.05 -22.15 -1.47
N THR A 145 -4.86 -21.26 -0.50
CA THR A 145 -5.95 -20.40 -0.05
C THR A 145 -5.98 -19.17 -0.94
N TRP A 146 -7.16 -18.82 -1.45
CA TRP A 146 -7.38 -17.68 -2.31
C TRP A 146 -8.21 -16.60 -1.61
N HIS A 147 -7.96 -15.35 -1.96
CA HIS A 147 -8.74 -14.20 -1.51
C HIS A 147 -8.83 -13.20 -2.66
N MET A 148 -10.04 -12.83 -3.06
CA MET A 148 -10.25 -11.79 -4.05
C MET A 148 -10.16 -10.42 -3.37
N CYS A 149 -9.15 -9.63 -3.73
CA CYS A 149 -9.02 -8.26 -3.26
C CYS A 149 -9.68 -7.30 -4.25
N LYS A 150 -10.53 -6.41 -3.74
CA LYS A 150 -11.33 -5.48 -4.54
C LYS A 150 -11.17 -4.05 -4.04
N ILE A 151 -10.88 -3.13 -4.95
CA ILE A 151 -10.90 -1.69 -4.73
C ILE A 151 -11.99 -1.11 -5.63
N LEU A 152 -13.01 -0.47 -5.06
CA LEU A 152 -14.02 0.22 -5.86
C LEU A 152 -13.55 1.63 -6.22
N TYR A 153 -13.96 2.08 -7.40
CA TYR A 153 -13.79 3.46 -7.82
C TYR A 153 -14.43 4.41 -6.81
N SER A 154 -13.73 5.49 -6.55
CA SER A 154 -14.17 6.55 -5.67
C SER A 154 -13.51 7.84 -6.12
N ASN A 155 -14.22 8.96 -6.02
CA ASN A 155 -13.60 10.26 -6.27
C ASN A 155 -12.62 10.62 -5.14
N LEU A 156 -11.82 11.66 -5.34
CA LEU A 156 -10.79 12.07 -4.39
C LEU A 156 -11.34 12.37 -2.99
N ASP A 157 -12.51 13.03 -2.90
CA ASP A 157 -13.15 13.33 -1.61
C ASP A 157 -13.54 12.05 -0.85
N GLN A 158 -14.12 11.07 -1.54
CA GLN A 158 -14.44 9.76 -0.99
C GLN A 158 -13.18 8.99 -0.57
N ILE A 159 -12.11 9.04 -1.36
CA ILE A 159 -10.83 8.40 -1.02
C ILE A 159 -10.24 9.01 0.26
N LYS A 160 -10.24 10.34 0.39
CA LYS A 160 -9.77 11.04 1.61
C LYS A 160 -10.58 10.65 2.84
N LYS A 161 -11.90 10.62 2.70
CA LYS A 161 -12.86 10.23 3.73
C LYS A 161 -12.71 8.77 4.18
N LEU A 162 -12.55 7.86 3.21
CA LEU A 162 -12.28 6.46 3.49
C LEU A 162 -10.93 6.31 4.20
N LYS A 163 -9.85 6.88 3.67
CA LYS A 163 -8.51 6.85 4.28
C LYS A 163 -8.53 7.33 5.73
N LEU A 164 -9.18 8.47 6.00
CA LEU A 164 -9.33 8.98 7.37
C LEU A 164 -10.10 8.03 8.29
N SER A 165 -11.15 7.39 7.79
CA SER A 165 -11.92 6.42 8.56
C SER A 165 -11.08 5.17 8.88
N LEU A 166 -10.22 4.74 7.96
CA LEU A 166 -9.25 3.67 8.19
C LEU A 166 -8.20 4.09 9.23
N ASP A 167 -7.65 5.31 9.14
CA ASP A 167 -6.75 5.87 10.15
C ASP A 167 -7.38 5.85 11.54
N TYR A 168 -8.67 6.21 11.64
CA TYR A 168 -9.41 6.22 12.89
C TYR A 168 -9.50 4.81 13.50
N ILE A 169 -9.81 3.79 12.68
CA ILE A 169 -9.92 2.39 13.12
C ILE A 169 -8.56 1.83 13.54
N GLU A 170 -7.50 2.05 12.75
CA GLU A 170 -6.15 1.59 13.09
C GLU A 170 -5.68 2.15 14.43
N ASN A 171 -6.05 3.40 14.71
CA ASN A 171 -5.71 4.10 15.94
C ASN A 171 -6.75 3.92 17.06
N TYR A 172 -7.77 3.08 16.85
CA TYR A 172 -8.83 2.84 17.83
C TYR A 172 -8.31 2.13 19.09
N ASP A 173 -8.76 2.60 20.25
CA ASP A 173 -8.53 2.01 21.57
C ASP A 173 -9.87 1.50 22.09
N LYS A 174 -10.02 0.16 22.05
CA LYS A 174 -11.24 -0.54 22.49
C LYS A 174 -11.56 -0.29 23.96
N THR A 175 -10.57 -0.01 24.80
CA THR A 175 -10.80 0.24 26.24
C THR A 175 -11.36 1.63 26.49
N LYS A 176 -10.99 2.60 25.65
CA LYS A 176 -11.46 3.99 25.73
C LYS A 176 -12.66 4.25 24.83
N ASN A 177 -13.04 3.29 24.00
CA ASN A 177 -14.04 3.45 22.96
C ASN A 177 -13.77 4.66 22.05
N SER A 178 -12.50 4.99 21.80
CA SER A 178 -12.11 6.18 21.03
C SER A 178 -10.78 5.96 20.32
N SER A 179 -10.44 6.83 19.37
CA SER A 179 -9.18 6.75 18.63
C SER A 179 -8.14 7.68 19.23
N THR A 180 -6.87 7.26 19.27
CA THR A 180 -5.78 8.12 19.79
C THR A 180 -5.60 9.39 18.96
N ILE A 181 -6.04 9.38 17.69
CA ILE A 181 -6.01 10.53 16.79
C ILE A 181 -7.24 11.44 16.89
N SER A 182 -8.22 11.11 17.73
CA SER A 182 -9.46 11.90 17.86
C SER A 182 -9.19 13.38 18.13
N LYS A 183 -8.23 13.73 18.99
CA LYS A 183 -7.88 15.13 19.27
C LYS A 183 -7.39 15.88 18.02
N VAL A 184 -6.64 15.20 17.15
CA VAL A 184 -6.14 15.78 15.90
C VAL A 184 -7.30 16.02 14.93
N ILE A 185 -8.18 15.02 14.79
CA ILE A 185 -9.36 15.10 13.91
C ILE A 185 -10.33 16.18 14.38
N CYS A 186 -10.53 16.32 15.70
CA CYS A 186 -11.38 17.34 16.30
C CYS A 186 -10.95 18.77 15.94
N ASN A 187 -9.68 18.99 15.62
CA ASN A 187 -9.12 20.29 15.20
C ASN A 187 -8.99 20.42 13.68
N SER A 188 -9.67 19.57 12.92
CA SER A 188 -9.66 19.53 11.46
C SER A 188 -11.05 19.71 10.87
N GLU A 189 -11.14 19.94 9.56
CA GLU A 189 -12.41 19.99 8.83
C GLU A 189 -13.17 18.66 8.83
N TYR A 190 -12.53 17.55 9.21
CA TYR A 190 -13.15 16.24 9.26
C TYR A 190 -13.83 15.91 10.60
N LYS A 191 -13.84 16.85 11.55
CA LYS A 191 -14.48 16.70 12.86
C LYS A 191 -15.90 16.14 12.73
N ASP A 192 -16.73 16.73 11.88
CA ASP A 192 -18.13 16.31 11.78
C ASP A 192 -18.28 15.05 10.92
N TYR A 193 -17.38 14.84 9.95
CA TYR A 193 -17.42 13.70 9.04
C TYR A 193 -17.32 12.36 9.77
N ILE A 194 -16.33 12.18 10.66
CA ILE A 194 -16.12 10.90 11.34
C ILE A 194 -17.33 10.51 12.21
N ASN A 195 -17.90 11.48 12.94
CA ASN A 195 -19.09 11.20 13.74
C ASN A 195 -20.31 10.86 12.87
N LYS A 196 -20.46 11.55 11.74
CA LYS A 196 -21.54 11.29 10.77
C LYS A 196 -21.41 9.90 10.14
N ILE A 197 -20.22 9.49 9.72
CA ILE A 197 -20.04 8.16 9.10
C ILE A 197 -20.19 7.03 10.11
N ILE A 198 -19.72 7.20 11.35
CA ILE A 198 -19.95 6.23 12.44
C ILE A 198 -21.43 6.05 12.71
N GLU A 199 -22.18 7.14 12.81
CA GLU A 199 -23.64 7.09 13.01
C GLU A 199 -24.34 6.36 11.87
N LEU A 200 -24.02 6.75 10.63
CA LEU A 200 -24.61 6.20 9.42
C LEU A 200 -24.36 4.69 9.29
N CYS A 201 -23.11 4.25 9.51
CA CYS A 201 -22.76 2.84 9.38
C CYS A 201 -23.22 1.99 10.57
N ASN A 202 -23.45 2.59 11.75
CA ASN A 202 -24.06 1.90 12.88
C ASN A 202 -25.58 1.75 12.73
N SER A 203 -26.28 2.74 12.17
CA SER A 203 -27.73 2.67 11.98
C SER A 203 -28.14 1.79 10.80
N LYS A 204 -27.29 1.72 9.76
CA LYS A 204 -27.52 0.99 8.50
C LYS A 204 -28.89 1.28 7.88
N SER A 205 -29.34 2.53 7.99
CA SER A 205 -30.72 2.92 7.66
C SER A 205 -30.80 4.21 6.85
N GLY A 206 -31.84 4.29 6.00
CA GLY A 206 -32.16 5.46 5.17
C GLY A 206 -31.39 5.56 3.84
N ASP A 207 -31.79 6.52 3.01
CA ASP A 207 -31.22 6.73 1.67
C ASP A 207 -29.75 7.14 1.72
N SER A 208 -29.35 7.91 2.74
CA SER A 208 -27.96 8.27 2.97
C SER A 208 -27.07 7.06 3.20
N TYR A 209 -27.59 5.99 3.83
CA TYR A 209 -26.85 4.76 4.01
C TYR A 209 -26.64 4.04 2.67
N GLN A 210 -27.67 3.97 1.82
CA GLN A 210 -27.53 3.36 0.50
C GLN A 210 -26.46 4.07 -0.34
N GLN A 211 -26.39 5.41 -0.26
CA GLN A 211 -25.36 6.20 -0.94
C GLN A 211 -23.95 5.98 -0.37
N SER A 212 -23.82 5.63 0.91
CA SER A 212 -22.54 5.41 1.60
C SER A 212 -22.27 3.95 1.89
N LYS A 213 -23.04 3.03 1.29
CA LYS A 213 -23.03 1.61 1.60
C LYS A 213 -21.63 1.02 1.43
N TYR A 214 -20.98 1.36 0.33
CA TYR A 214 -19.59 0.96 0.07
C TYR A 214 -18.64 1.34 1.21
N ILE A 215 -18.70 2.59 1.69
CA ILE A 215 -17.83 3.04 2.79
C ILE A 215 -18.15 2.22 4.04
N CYS A 216 -19.42 1.98 4.35
CA CYS A 216 -19.78 1.17 5.51
C CYS A 216 -19.34 -0.30 5.39
N ASP A 217 -19.42 -0.88 4.20
CA ASP A 217 -18.97 -2.25 3.92
C ASP A 217 -17.45 -2.36 4.12
N GLU A 218 -16.66 -1.41 3.60
CA GLU A 218 -15.21 -1.33 3.82
C GLU A 218 -14.87 -1.19 5.31
N LEU A 219 -15.59 -0.34 6.04
CA LEU A 219 -15.38 -0.18 7.49
C LEU A 219 -15.77 -1.43 8.28
N ASP A 220 -16.79 -2.16 7.84
CA ASP A 220 -17.17 -3.44 8.46
C ASP A 220 -16.09 -4.51 8.27
N GLU A 221 -15.44 -4.59 7.11
CA GLU A 221 -14.29 -5.46 6.88
C GLU A 221 -13.11 -5.10 7.81
N PHE A 222 -12.77 -3.82 7.89
CA PHE A 222 -11.70 -3.31 8.77
C PHE A 222 -11.98 -3.63 10.24
N LYS A 223 -13.20 -3.37 10.70
CA LYS A 223 -13.62 -3.66 12.08
C LYS A 223 -13.49 -5.14 12.43
N LYS A 224 -13.83 -6.05 11.51
CA LYS A 224 -13.69 -7.50 11.71
C LYS A 224 -12.23 -7.89 11.92
N ILE A 225 -11.30 -7.31 11.17
CA ILE A 225 -9.86 -7.58 11.29
C ILE A 225 -9.29 -7.13 12.66
N HIS A 226 -9.89 -6.11 13.27
CA HIS A 226 -9.48 -5.56 14.57
C HIS A 226 -10.32 -6.05 15.77
N ASP A 227 -11.26 -6.98 15.54
CA ASP A 227 -12.25 -7.43 16.53
C ASP A 227 -12.99 -6.25 17.19
N ILE A 228 -13.47 -5.30 16.36
CA ILE A 228 -14.23 -4.13 16.79
C ILE A 228 -15.71 -4.36 16.45
N ASN A 229 -16.53 -4.62 17.45
CA ASN A 229 -17.97 -4.83 17.23
C ASN A 229 -18.70 -3.54 16.85
N LYS A 230 -18.31 -2.42 17.46
CA LYS A 230 -18.99 -1.13 17.31
C LYS A 230 -18.01 0.03 17.48
N LEU A 231 -18.13 1.03 16.62
CA LEU A 231 -17.43 2.30 16.78
C LEU A 231 -18.32 3.28 17.53
N PHE A 232 -17.70 4.05 18.43
CA PHE A 232 -18.36 5.10 19.17
C PHE A 232 -17.96 6.47 18.62
N LYS A 233 -18.90 7.42 18.67
CA LYS A 233 -18.66 8.82 18.27
C LYS A 233 -17.52 9.40 19.10
N MET A 234 -16.62 10.12 18.45
CA MET A 234 -15.56 10.84 19.15
C MET A 234 -16.13 12.06 19.87
N GLN A 235 -15.57 12.34 21.04
CA GLN A 235 -15.87 13.53 21.82
C GLN A 235 -14.79 14.56 21.55
N CYS A 236 -15.19 15.68 20.97
CA CYS A 236 -14.34 16.85 20.79
C CYS A 236 -14.66 17.83 21.91
N ASN A 237 -13.91 17.75 23.02
CA ASN A 237 -14.07 18.72 24.10
C ASN A 237 -13.77 20.12 23.55
N ALA A 238 -14.63 21.09 23.86
CA ALA A 238 -14.48 22.47 23.40
C ALA A 238 -13.30 23.22 24.06
N GLU A 239 -12.59 22.59 25.00
CA GLU A 239 -11.50 23.22 25.73
C GLU A 239 -10.13 22.82 25.16
N HIS A 240 -9.75 23.51 24.08
CA HIS A 240 -8.53 24.30 23.97
C HIS A 240 -8.42 24.81 22.53
N GLU A 241 -9.13 25.90 22.25
CA GLU A 241 -8.89 26.80 21.12
C GLU A 241 -7.56 27.58 21.25
N SER A 242 -6.68 27.18 22.16
CA SER A 242 -5.40 27.84 22.44
C SER A 242 -4.25 26.84 22.58
N LEU A 243 -3.83 26.22 21.47
CA LEU A 243 -2.47 25.65 21.37
C LEU A 243 -1.94 25.49 19.94
N TYR A 244 -2.55 26.18 18.96
CA TYR A 244 -1.88 26.42 17.67
C TYR A 244 -0.82 27.56 17.77
N GLY A 245 -0.68 28.19 18.94
CA GLY A 245 0.32 29.22 19.19
C GLY A 245 1.73 28.72 19.54
N ASP A 246 1.93 27.43 19.81
CA ASP A 246 3.18 26.95 20.44
C ASP A 246 4.02 25.99 19.57
N LEU A 247 3.65 25.78 18.30
CA LEU A 247 4.46 25.03 17.33
C LEU A 247 5.34 25.92 16.43
N GLN A 248 5.42 27.23 16.72
CA GLN A 248 6.22 28.17 15.92
C GLN A 248 7.36 28.86 16.68
N ALA A 249 7.69 28.43 17.91
CA ALA A 249 8.78 28.99 18.72
C ALA A 249 9.81 27.91 19.14
N ARG A 250 10.31 27.11 18.20
CA ARG A 250 11.57 26.37 18.40
C ARG A 250 12.48 26.43 17.19
N PHE A 251 12.73 27.66 16.73
CA PHE A 251 13.97 28.01 16.05
C PHE A 251 14.74 28.96 16.98
N PRO A 252 15.86 28.54 17.59
CA PRO A 252 16.74 29.51 18.23
C PRO A 252 17.55 30.20 17.14
N SER A 253 17.20 31.46 16.84
CA SER A 253 18.16 32.40 16.27
C SER A 253 19.20 32.77 17.34
N PRO A 254 20.48 32.91 16.99
CA PRO A 254 21.55 33.12 17.95
C PRO A 254 21.57 34.58 18.42
N THR A 255 21.30 34.82 19.70
CA THR A 255 21.74 36.02 20.41
C THR A 255 22.91 35.67 21.32
N THR A 256 24.08 36.18 20.92
CA THR A 256 25.33 36.15 21.66
C THR A 256 25.21 36.96 22.96
N ASN A 257 25.32 36.27 24.10
CA ASN A 257 25.89 36.86 25.31
C ASN A 257 27.07 35.99 25.73
N LEU A 258 28.27 36.56 25.59
CA LEU A 258 29.55 35.96 25.94
C LEU A 258 29.72 36.02 27.46
N ASN A 259 29.82 34.86 28.11
CA ASN A 259 30.58 34.73 29.35
C ASN A 259 31.45 33.48 29.26
N MET A 260 32.75 33.74 29.14
CA MET A 260 33.76 32.79 28.70
C MET A 260 34.44 32.18 29.94
N ASN A 261 34.09 30.93 30.27
CA ASN A 261 34.97 30.07 31.06
C ASN A 261 35.60 29.03 30.14
N ARG A 262 36.87 29.27 29.78
CA ARG A 262 37.73 28.41 28.96
C ARG A 262 37.79 27.00 29.56
N THR A 263 37.12 26.06 28.93
CA THR A 263 37.50 24.64 28.94
C THR A 263 37.75 24.26 27.50
N ILE A 264 39.01 23.92 27.17
CA ILE A 264 39.42 23.50 25.83
C ILE A 264 38.77 22.15 25.57
N SER A 265 37.63 22.16 24.86
CA SER A 265 37.03 20.95 24.30
C SER A 265 37.66 20.72 22.93
N ALA A 266 38.48 19.67 22.83
CA ALA A 266 39.05 19.24 21.57
C ALA A 266 37.94 18.72 20.65
N SER A 267 37.53 19.54 19.68
CA SER A 267 36.66 19.11 18.60
C SER A 267 37.45 18.17 17.67
N LEU A 268 37.35 16.86 17.88
CA LEU A 268 37.75 15.90 16.85
C LEU A 268 36.77 16.03 15.68
N SER A 269 37.19 16.67 14.59
CA SER A 269 36.47 16.66 13.34
C SER A 269 36.19 15.22 12.90
N THR A 270 34.92 14.87 12.75
CA THR A 270 34.42 13.58 12.25
C THR A 270 35.01 13.18 10.90
N VAL A 271 35.52 14.14 10.13
CA VAL A 271 36.21 13.93 8.86
C VAL A 271 37.50 13.12 9.02
N ALA A 272 38.20 13.23 10.15
CA ALA A 272 39.42 12.45 10.40
C ALA A 272 39.12 10.96 10.68
N LEU A 273 37.95 10.64 11.25
CA LEU A 273 37.53 9.26 11.52
C LEU A 273 37.23 8.48 10.23
N PHE A 274 36.55 9.09 9.25
CA PHE A 274 36.24 8.43 7.97
C PHE A 274 37.48 8.14 7.11
N GLY A 275 38.51 9.00 7.20
CA GLY A 275 39.80 8.74 6.57
C GLY A 275 40.46 7.47 7.12
N ILE A 276 40.52 7.30 8.44
CA ILE A 276 41.14 6.14 9.09
C ILE A 276 40.41 4.84 8.73
N PHE A 277 39.07 4.82 8.74
CA PHE A 277 38.31 3.63 8.33
C PHE A 277 38.53 3.24 6.86
N SER A 278 38.72 4.23 5.97
CA SER A 278 38.98 3.99 4.55
C SER A 278 40.35 3.35 4.30
N PHE A 279 41.38 3.73 5.09
CA PHE A 279 42.70 3.09 5.03
C PHE A 279 42.73 1.70 5.67
N LEU A 280 41.99 1.50 6.78
CA LEU A 280 41.96 0.21 7.49
C LEU A 280 41.18 -0.88 6.75
N TYR A 281 40.17 -0.52 5.95
CA TYR A 281 39.46 -1.46 5.08
C TYR A 281 40.40 -2.14 4.07
N LYS A 282 41.44 -1.44 3.61
CA LYS A 282 42.40 -1.96 2.62
C LYS A 282 43.52 -2.80 3.26
N LEU A 283 43.65 -2.77 4.59
CA LEU A 283 44.73 -3.41 5.35
C LEU A 283 44.26 -4.54 6.29
N THR A 284 42.95 -4.82 6.35
CA THR A 284 42.39 -5.93 7.14
C THR A 284 42.11 -7.17 6.27
N PRO A 285 42.38 -8.39 6.77
CA PRO A 285 42.16 -9.63 6.01
C PRO A 285 40.68 -9.99 5.80
N PHE A 286 39.74 -9.10 6.14
CA PHE A 286 38.30 -9.28 5.98
C PHE A 286 37.77 -8.97 4.57
N GLY A 287 38.53 -8.22 3.75
CA GLY A 287 38.13 -7.90 2.36
C GLY A 287 37.91 -9.13 1.47
N PRO A 288 38.83 -10.12 1.46
CA PRO A 288 38.65 -11.38 0.73
C PRO A 288 37.48 -12.23 1.25
N TRP A 289 37.19 -12.18 2.55
CA TRP A 289 36.11 -12.97 3.17
C TRP A 289 34.73 -12.47 2.74
N ILE A 290 34.51 -11.14 2.72
CA ILE A 290 33.26 -10.54 2.24
C ILE A 290 33.04 -10.86 0.76
N ARG A 291 34.09 -10.78 -0.07
CA ARG A 291 33.99 -11.11 -1.49
C ARG A 291 33.65 -12.59 -1.72
N ASN A 292 34.25 -13.50 -0.95
CA ASN A 292 33.96 -14.93 -1.06
C ASN A 292 32.55 -15.29 -0.56
N HIS A 293 32.06 -14.63 0.49
CA HIS A 293 30.70 -14.85 0.97
C HIS A 293 29.68 -14.47 -0.12
N VAL A 294 29.81 -13.27 -0.70
CA VAL A 294 28.94 -12.77 -1.77
C VAL A 294 29.01 -13.63 -3.05
N LEU A 295 30.20 -14.09 -3.43
CA LEU A 295 30.35 -14.99 -4.59
C LEU A 295 29.81 -16.40 -4.32
N SER A 296 29.92 -16.92 -3.09
CA SER A 296 29.37 -18.24 -2.74
C SER A 296 27.84 -18.25 -2.79
N THR A 297 27.18 -17.18 -2.32
CA THR A 297 25.71 -17.04 -2.36
C THR A 297 25.20 -16.92 -3.80
N ARG A 298 25.98 -16.31 -4.70
CA ARG A 298 25.64 -16.22 -6.12
C ARG A 298 25.79 -17.57 -6.82
N LYS A 299 26.80 -18.37 -6.44
CA LYS A 299 27.06 -19.70 -7.04
C LYS A 299 26.00 -20.74 -6.63
N SER A 300 25.46 -20.67 -5.41
CA SER A 300 24.33 -21.54 -5.00
C SER A 300 23.02 -21.19 -5.72
N LEU A 301 22.81 -19.92 -6.09
CA LEU A 301 21.66 -19.47 -6.89
C LEU A 301 21.72 -19.98 -8.34
N PHE A 302 22.90 -20.06 -8.95
CA PHE A 302 23.04 -20.61 -10.30
C PHE A 302 22.93 -22.14 -10.35
N LYS A 303 23.43 -22.85 -9.33
CA LYS A 303 23.36 -24.32 -9.29
C LYS A 303 21.91 -24.85 -9.12
N ALA A 304 21.04 -24.09 -8.45
CA ALA A 304 19.62 -24.42 -8.31
C ALA A 304 18.78 -24.16 -9.59
N ASN A 305 19.32 -23.42 -10.56
CA ASN A 305 18.65 -23.09 -11.82
C ASN A 305 19.00 -24.04 -12.96
N GLU A 306 20.09 -24.82 -12.86
CA GLU A 306 20.51 -25.77 -13.90
C GLU A 306 19.87 -27.16 -13.72
N GLU A 307 19.35 -27.46 -12.53
CA GLU A 307 18.73 -28.76 -12.19
C GLU A 307 17.19 -28.76 -12.32
N ASN A 308 16.56 -27.64 -12.72
CA ASN A 308 15.09 -27.48 -12.77
C ASN A 308 14.53 -27.14 -14.17
N THR A 309 15.31 -27.30 -15.24
CA THR A 309 14.77 -27.25 -16.60
C THR A 309 14.26 -28.63 -17.02
N GLU A 310 13.13 -29.05 -16.45
CA GLU A 310 12.17 -29.90 -17.17
C GLU A 310 11.10 -28.97 -17.76
N GLU A 311 10.90 -29.09 -19.07
CA GLU A 311 10.01 -28.28 -19.89
C GLU A 311 8.55 -28.40 -19.41
N LEU A 312 7.90 -27.26 -19.15
CA LEU A 312 6.47 -27.20 -18.81
C LEU A 312 5.64 -27.21 -20.11
N PRO A 313 4.63 -28.08 -20.27
CA PRO A 313 3.89 -28.20 -21.53
C PRO A 313 2.92 -27.02 -21.76
N GLU A 314 2.92 -26.49 -23.00
CA GLU A 314 2.20 -25.30 -23.49
C GLU A 314 0.65 -25.37 -23.51
N ASN A 315 0.02 -26.42 -22.97
CA ASN A 315 -1.42 -26.70 -23.21
C ASN A 315 -2.40 -26.10 -22.18
N LEU A 316 -2.09 -24.98 -21.53
CA LEU A 316 -3.01 -24.34 -20.56
C LEU A 316 -3.51 -22.95 -21.00
N LEU A 317 -3.26 -22.55 -22.26
CA LEU A 317 -3.58 -21.21 -22.76
C LEU A 317 -4.77 -21.09 -23.72
N ASP A 318 -5.42 -22.19 -24.13
CA ASP A 318 -6.62 -22.12 -24.97
C ASP A 318 -7.84 -22.73 -24.29
N TYR A 319 -8.63 -21.89 -23.63
CA TYR A 319 -10.08 -22.09 -23.54
C TYR A 319 -10.80 -20.75 -23.59
N VAL A 320 -10.98 -20.25 -24.81
CA VAL A 320 -12.05 -19.34 -25.17
C VAL A 320 -12.70 -19.93 -26.41
N ASP A 321 -13.90 -20.49 -26.26
CA ASP A 321 -14.75 -20.73 -27.42
C ASP A 321 -16.12 -20.08 -27.23
N THR A 322 -16.24 -18.96 -27.93
CA THR A 322 -17.45 -18.23 -28.27
C THR A 322 -18.23 -19.01 -29.33
N ASN A 323 -19.32 -19.68 -28.95
CA ASN A 323 -20.27 -20.18 -29.94
C ASN A 323 -21.17 -19.04 -30.42
N SER A 324 -20.80 -18.43 -31.54
CA SER A 324 -21.76 -17.78 -32.43
C SER A 324 -21.53 -18.22 -33.87
N GLN A 325 -22.61 -18.77 -34.44
CA GLN A 325 -23.07 -18.56 -35.82
C GLN A 325 -22.66 -19.59 -36.89
N GLY A 326 -23.70 -20.10 -37.57
CA GLY A 326 -23.63 -20.32 -39.01
C GLY A 326 -23.98 -21.72 -39.48
N ASP A 327 -25.29 -22.00 -39.59
CA ASP A 327 -25.79 -22.94 -40.58
C ASP A 327 -25.23 -22.56 -41.96
N ASN A 328 -24.52 -23.48 -42.62
CA ASN A 328 -24.40 -23.51 -44.07
C ASN A 328 -24.10 -24.93 -44.55
N HIS A 329 -25.03 -25.44 -45.35
CA HIS A 329 -25.04 -26.77 -45.94
C HIS A 329 -23.93 -26.95 -47.00
N ASN A 330 -23.32 -28.13 -47.01
CA ASN A 330 -22.32 -28.55 -48.00
C ASN A 330 -22.98 -28.94 -49.34
N ILE A 331 -22.55 -28.31 -50.43
CA ILE A 331 -22.74 -28.79 -51.80
C ILE A 331 -21.64 -29.80 -52.11
N GLY A 332 -22.00 -31.04 -52.40
CA GLY A 332 -21.10 -32.07 -52.93
C GLY A 332 -21.30 -32.23 -54.44
N TYR A 333 -20.25 -31.96 -55.23
CA TYR A 333 -20.14 -32.46 -56.60
C TYR A 333 -19.44 -33.81 -56.56
N SER A 334 -20.05 -34.83 -57.16
CA SER A 334 -19.39 -36.08 -57.54
C SER A 334 -19.58 -36.29 -59.03
N ALA A 335 -18.48 -36.48 -59.74
CA ALA A 335 -18.46 -36.90 -61.13
C ALA A 335 -18.54 -38.44 -61.19
N VAL A 336 -19.54 -38.96 -61.92
CA VAL A 336 -19.46 -40.12 -62.83
C VAL A 336 -20.52 -39.91 -63.91
#